data_AF-A0A956TNJ7-F1
#
_entry.id   AF-A0A956TNJ7-F1
#
_cell.length_a   1.000
_cell.length_b   1.000
_cell.length_c   1.000
_cell.angle_alpha   90.00
_cell.angle_beta   90.00
_cell.angle_gamma   90.00
#
_symmetry.space_group_name_H-M   'P 1'
#
loop_
_entity.id
_entity.type
_entity.pdbx_description
1 polymer ?
#
loop_
_entity_poly.entity_id
_entity_poly.type
_entity_poly.pdbx_seq_one_letter_code
_entity_poly.pdbx_strand_id
1 'polypeptide(L)'
;MTALFDHRSQLLFLALPGLALLLSWNSAAGAYPQFQEFVEKRSHQPVNCAMCHVNGNGPDGHQTGQIGGLNEDELKRLNEARAALEKGKNVNSPILNAFGNEIVRSLGRKEIISLMKEPEKMYNELPADSDLDEDGVPDREEYLDGTDPTNRYHAAPLKLFLINLNRNKVHVILAAVAIFSINFGLVHMIRGISLLSEKKR
;
A
#
# COMPACT_ATOMS: atom_id res chain seq x y z
N MET A 1 -44.18 -21.20 -64.42
CA MET A 1 -42.73 -21.15 -64.70
C MET A 1 -42.15 -20.12 -63.73
N THR A 2 -41.70 -20.55 -62.54
CA THR A 2 -40.26 -20.67 -62.16
C THR A 2 -39.55 -19.31 -62.24
N ALA A 3 -39.00 -18.69 -61.19
CA ALA A 3 -38.20 -19.20 -60.07
C ALA A 3 -38.30 -18.21 -58.86
N LEU A 4 -38.56 -18.67 -57.64
CA LEU A 4 -37.58 -19.07 -56.60
C LEU A 4 -36.60 -17.95 -56.22
N PHE A 5 -37.06 -17.05 -55.33
CA PHE A 5 -36.23 -16.16 -54.54
C PHE A 5 -35.72 -16.94 -53.32
N ASP A 6 -34.39 -17.06 -53.24
CA ASP A 6 -33.64 -17.70 -52.16
C ASP A 6 -33.75 -16.87 -50.87
N HIS A 7 -34.35 -17.44 -49.84
CA HIS A 7 -34.61 -16.77 -48.56
C HIS A 7 -33.91 -17.46 -47.38
N ARG A 8 -32.82 -18.19 -47.63
CA ARG A 8 -32.17 -19.02 -46.60
C ARG A 8 -30.87 -18.47 -45.98
N SER A 9 -30.41 -17.27 -46.37
CA SER A 9 -29.10 -16.74 -45.93
C SER A 9 -29.13 -15.49 -45.02
N GLN A 10 -30.27 -15.12 -44.43
CA GLN A 10 -30.36 -13.87 -43.62
C GLN A 10 -30.67 -14.07 -42.13
N LEU A 11 -30.83 -15.30 -41.63
CA LEU A 11 -31.25 -15.55 -40.25
C LEU A 11 -30.12 -15.91 -39.26
N LEU A 12 -28.85 -15.83 -39.66
CA LEU A 12 -27.72 -16.28 -38.82
C LEU A 12 -26.80 -15.17 -38.29
N PHE A 13 -27.09 -13.88 -38.55
CA PHE A 13 -26.20 -12.77 -38.13
C PHE A 13 -26.81 -11.76 -37.15
N LEU A 14 -28.01 -12.01 -36.62
CA LEU A 14 -28.71 -11.08 -35.71
C LEU A 14 -28.92 -11.60 -34.29
N ALA A 15 -28.01 -12.45 -33.78
CA ALA A 15 -28.10 -12.98 -32.42
C ALA A 15 -26.84 -12.72 -31.57
N LEU A 16 -25.95 -11.80 -31.96
CA LEU A 16 -24.63 -11.64 -31.33
C LEU A 16 -24.11 -10.19 -31.17
N PRO A 17 -24.96 -9.21 -30.78
CA PRO A 17 -24.42 -8.11 -29.96
C PRO A 17 -25.20 -7.86 -28.66
N GLY A 18 -26.26 -8.62 -28.36
CA GLY A 18 -27.09 -8.40 -27.17
C GLY A 18 -26.52 -8.98 -25.86
N LEU A 19 -25.59 -9.94 -25.93
CA LEU A 19 -25.11 -10.68 -24.74
C LEU A 19 -23.83 -10.10 -24.13
N ALA A 20 -23.22 -9.07 -24.74
CA ALA A 20 -22.01 -8.43 -24.21
C ALA A 20 -22.29 -7.27 -23.24
N LEU A 21 -23.54 -6.82 -23.11
CA LEU A 21 -23.93 -5.66 -22.30
C LEU A 21 -24.44 -5.99 -20.88
N LEU A 22 -24.41 -7.26 -20.48
CA LEU A 22 -24.83 -7.71 -19.14
C LEU A 22 -23.67 -8.20 -18.25
N LEU A 23 -22.42 -8.06 -18.70
CA LEU A 23 -21.23 -8.48 -17.93
C LEU A 23 -20.51 -7.34 -17.21
N SER A 24 -21.01 -6.10 -17.26
CA SER A 24 -20.59 -5.03 -16.35
C SER A 24 -21.34 -5.12 -15.03
N TRP A 25 -21.36 -6.31 -14.41
CA TRP A 25 -21.67 -6.40 -13.00
C TRP A 25 -20.51 -5.76 -12.24
N ASN A 26 -20.77 -4.55 -11.76
CA ASN A 26 -19.96 -3.86 -10.76
C ASN A 26 -19.56 -4.86 -9.68
N SER A 27 -18.31 -5.31 -9.74
CA SER A 27 -17.66 -5.97 -8.61
C SER A 27 -17.36 -4.88 -7.58
N ALA A 28 -18.39 -4.39 -6.91
CA ALA A 28 -18.29 -3.67 -5.65
C ALA A 28 -17.92 -4.70 -4.56
N ALA A 29 -16.80 -5.38 -4.74
CA ALA A 29 -16.27 -6.31 -3.76
C ALA A 29 -15.49 -5.51 -2.73
N GLY A 30 -16.12 -5.20 -1.60
CA GLY A 30 -15.47 -4.84 -0.34
C GLY A 30 -14.54 -3.62 -0.40
N ALA A 31 -15.05 -2.44 -0.78
CA ALA A 31 -14.32 -1.18 -0.72
C ALA A 31 -15.10 -0.14 0.08
N TYR A 32 -14.39 0.80 0.70
CA TYR A 32 -14.99 1.98 1.35
C TYR A 32 -14.84 3.19 0.42
N PRO A 33 -15.82 3.44 -0.48
CA PRO A 33 -15.66 4.41 -1.57
C PRO A 33 -15.41 5.83 -1.08
N GLN A 34 -15.92 6.20 0.09
CA GLN A 34 -15.68 7.52 0.69
C GLN A 34 -14.21 7.74 1.08
N PHE A 35 -13.48 6.68 1.46
CA PHE A 35 -12.05 6.76 1.75
C PHE A 35 -11.25 6.80 0.45
N GLN A 36 -11.65 6.01 -0.54
CA GLN A 36 -11.03 6.01 -1.85
C GLN A 36 -11.14 7.38 -2.52
N GLU A 37 -12.33 7.97 -2.57
CA GLU A 37 -12.53 9.31 -3.13
C GLU A 37 -11.73 10.38 -2.37
N PHE A 38 -11.70 10.31 -1.04
CA PHE A 38 -10.92 11.23 -0.21
C PHE A 38 -9.42 11.15 -0.52
N VAL A 39 -8.87 9.93 -0.57
CA VAL A 39 -7.45 9.71 -0.85
C VAL A 39 -7.11 10.08 -2.29
N GLU A 40 -7.86 9.61 -3.28
CA GLU A 40 -7.60 9.93 -4.69
C GLU A 40 -7.61 11.45 -4.96
N LYS A 41 -8.52 12.19 -4.30
CA LYS A 41 -8.58 13.65 -4.40
C LYS A 41 -7.34 14.33 -3.80
N ARG A 42 -6.71 13.72 -2.81
CA ARG A 42 -5.60 14.31 -2.05
C ARG A 42 -4.22 13.87 -2.54
N SER A 43 -4.02 12.58 -2.75
CA SER A 43 -2.74 11.99 -3.17
C SER A 43 -2.56 12.03 -4.70
N HIS A 44 -3.64 12.19 -5.46
CA HIS A 44 -3.67 12.07 -6.91
C HIS A 44 -3.15 10.72 -7.44
N GLN A 45 -3.18 9.67 -6.62
CA GLN A 45 -2.73 8.33 -6.97
C GLN A 45 -3.82 7.29 -6.69
N PRO A 46 -4.15 6.41 -7.65
CA PRO A 46 -4.97 5.24 -7.40
C PRO A 46 -4.09 4.15 -6.79
N VAL A 47 -3.88 4.22 -5.48
CA VAL A 47 -2.96 3.35 -4.72
C VAL A 47 -3.72 2.52 -3.68
N ASN A 48 -3.05 1.47 -3.19
CA ASN A 48 -3.53 0.52 -2.20
C ASN A 48 -3.72 1.17 -0.83
N CYS A 49 -4.74 2.01 -0.73
CA CYS A 49 -5.00 2.84 0.42
C CYS A 49 -5.42 2.00 1.62
N ALA A 50 -4.81 2.30 2.77
CA ALA A 50 -4.96 1.62 4.06
C ALA A 50 -6.41 1.32 4.48
N MET A 51 -7.36 2.19 4.12
CA MET A 51 -8.77 2.09 4.49
C MET A 51 -9.72 1.95 3.28
N CYS A 52 -9.19 1.85 2.06
CA CYS A 52 -10.02 1.87 0.85
C CYS A 52 -10.58 0.48 0.51
N HIS A 53 -9.95 -0.57 1.02
CA HIS A 53 -10.39 -1.94 0.83
C HIS A 53 -10.75 -2.57 2.17
N VAL A 54 -11.90 -3.27 2.22
CA VAL A 54 -12.23 -4.18 3.33
C VAL A 54 -11.15 -5.24 3.44
N ASN A 55 -10.61 -5.66 2.30
CA ASN A 55 -9.35 -6.35 2.25
C ASN A 55 -8.36 -5.70 1.26
N GLY A 56 -7.38 -4.91 1.71
CA GLY A 56 -6.28 -4.44 0.85
C GLY A 56 -5.57 -5.56 0.07
N ASN A 57 -4.90 -6.54 0.69
CA ASN A 57 -4.23 -6.43 1.98
C ASN A 57 -5.16 -6.09 3.12
N GLY A 58 -6.13 -6.97 3.30
CA GLY A 58 -7.11 -6.82 4.35
C GLY A 58 -6.55 -7.11 5.68
N PRO A 59 -7.40 -7.40 6.66
CA PRO A 59 -7.02 -8.49 7.53
C PRO A 59 -6.61 -9.70 6.72
N ASP A 60 -5.30 -9.84 6.48
CA ASP A 60 -4.76 -10.97 5.76
C ASP A 60 -5.18 -12.25 6.48
N GLY A 61 -6.17 -12.90 5.88
CA GLY A 61 -6.79 -14.11 6.34
C GLY A 61 -7.55 -14.66 5.16
N HIS A 62 -6.86 -15.48 4.36
CA HIS A 62 -7.30 -15.99 3.09
C HIS A 62 -8.78 -16.49 3.07
N GLN A 63 -9.63 -15.75 2.35
CA GLN A 63 -10.91 -16.20 1.74
C GLN A 63 -12.17 -16.39 2.61
N THR A 64 -13.31 -16.56 1.91
CA THR A 64 -14.69 -16.59 2.42
C THR A 64 -14.90 -17.59 3.55
N GLY A 65 -15.44 -17.12 4.69
CA GLY A 65 -15.79 -17.96 5.85
C GLY A 65 -14.86 -17.83 7.06
N GLN A 66 -14.09 -16.75 7.18
CA GLN A 66 -13.06 -16.51 8.22
C GLN A 66 -13.42 -17.02 9.63
N ILE A 67 -14.62 -16.74 10.16
CA ILE A 67 -15.00 -17.18 11.52
C ILE A 67 -15.07 -18.71 11.63
N GLY A 68 -15.50 -19.39 10.59
CA GLY A 68 -15.67 -20.85 10.58
C GLY A 68 -14.36 -21.63 10.50
N GLY A 69 -13.25 -20.97 10.15
CA GLY A 69 -11.90 -21.55 10.12
C GLY A 69 -11.06 -21.27 11.37
N LEU A 70 -11.56 -20.46 12.31
CA LEU A 70 -10.82 -20.09 13.52
C LEU A 70 -10.83 -21.24 14.53
N ASN A 71 -9.68 -21.48 15.16
CA ASN A 71 -9.61 -22.34 16.34
C ASN A 71 -10.20 -21.65 17.59
N GLU A 72 -10.31 -22.37 18.70
CA GLU A 72 -10.93 -21.85 19.94
C GLU A 72 -10.20 -20.61 20.49
N ASP A 73 -8.87 -20.58 20.43
CA ASP A 73 -8.06 -19.45 20.88
C ASP A 73 -8.23 -18.22 19.98
N GLU A 74 -8.35 -18.42 18.68
CA GLU A 74 -8.66 -17.37 17.70
C GLU A 74 -10.07 -16.81 17.87
N LEU A 75 -11.06 -17.67 18.11
CA LEU A 75 -12.43 -17.23 18.42
C LEU A 75 -12.47 -16.42 19.72
N LYS A 76 -11.71 -16.82 20.74
CA LYS A 76 -11.59 -16.06 21.99
C LYS A 76 -10.99 -14.68 21.73
N ARG A 77 -9.86 -14.61 21.03
CA ARG A 77 -9.21 -13.33 20.65
C ARG A 77 -10.12 -12.45 19.80
N LEU A 78 -10.87 -13.02 18.88
CA LEU A 78 -11.89 -12.32 18.09
C LEU A 78 -13.00 -11.73 18.98
N ASN A 79 -13.49 -12.48 19.96
CA ASN A 79 -14.51 -11.99 20.88
C ASN A 79 -13.98 -10.89 21.80
N GLU A 80 -12.74 -10.99 22.26
CA GLU A 80 -12.04 -9.93 23.00
C GLU A 80 -11.91 -8.65 22.16
N ALA A 81 -11.48 -8.79 20.89
CA ALA A 81 -11.41 -7.68 19.94
C ALA A 81 -12.78 -7.01 19.71
N ARG A 82 -13.85 -7.79 19.58
CA ARG A 82 -15.22 -7.28 19.43
C ARG A 82 -15.73 -6.55 20.67
N ALA A 83 -15.25 -6.94 21.86
CA ALA A 83 -15.58 -6.31 23.14
C ALA A 83 -14.74 -5.06 23.44
N ALA A 84 -13.72 -4.74 22.64
CA ALA A 84 -12.90 -3.54 22.77
C ALA A 84 -13.59 -2.30 22.17
N LEU A 85 -14.67 -1.87 22.83
CA LEU A 85 -15.41 -0.67 22.44
C LEU A 85 -14.66 0.63 22.73
N GLU A 86 -13.86 0.64 23.80
CA GLU A 86 -13.13 1.79 24.33
C GLU A 86 -11.62 1.72 24.02
N LYS A 87 -10.94 2.87 24.04
CA LYS A 87 -9.50 3.04 23.77
C LYS A 87 -8.62 2.25 24.76
N GLY A 88 -7.44 1.84 24.32
CA GLY A 88 -6.36 1.33 25.19
C GLY A 88 -6.47 -0.14 25.58
N LYS A 89 -7.47 -0.88 25.10
CA LYS A 89 -7.49 -2.34 25.25
C LYS A 89 -6.51 -2.97 24.26
N ASN A 90 -5.70 -3.92 24.73
CA ASN A 90 -4.85 -4.71 23.86
C ASN A 90 -5.74 -5.61 23.00
N VAL A 91 -5.72 -5.40 21.69
CA VAL A 91 -6.56 -6.11 20.72
C VAL A 91 -5.64 -6.77 19.71
N ASN A 92 -5.78 -8.08 19.58
CA ASN A 92 -5.11 -8.87 18.56
C ASN A 92 -6.17 -9.78 17.91
N SER A 93 -6.93 -9.18 17.00
CA SER A 93 -7.93 -9.89 16.23
C SER A 93 -7.25 -10.72 15.12
N PRO A 94 -7.54 -12.02 15.01
CA PRO A 94 -7.01 -12.85 13.92
C PRO A 94 -7.61 -12.47 12.54
N ILE A 95 -8.64 -11.62 12.55
CA ILE A 95 -9.28 -11.08 11.35
C ILE A 95 -8.98 -9.59 11.18
N LEU A 96 -7.94 -9.03 11.79
CA LEU A 96 -7.42 -7.67 11.54
C LEU A 96 -5.93 -7.79 11.22
N ASN A 97 -5.43 -6.99 10.28
CA ASN A 97 -3.99 -6.86 10.07
C ASN A 97 -3.39 -5.98 11.18
N ALA A 98 -2.08 -5.74 11.13
CA ALA A 98 -1.39 -4.93 12.13
C ALA A 98 -2.01 -3.52 12.24
N PHE A 99 -2.27 -2.87 11.11
CA PHE A 99 -2.90 -1.55 11.07
C PHE A 99 -4.31 -1.54 11.67
N GLY A 100 -5.17 -2.49 11.29
CA GLY A 100 -6.53 -2.61 11.83
C GLY A 100 -6.52 -2.87 13.34
N ASN A 101 -5.62 -3.72 13.84
CA ASN A 101 -5.45 -3.94 15.28
C ASN A 101 -4.96 -2.67 15.99
N GLU A 102 -4.03 -1.92 15.39
CA GLU A 102 -3.51 -0.67 15.93
C GLU A 102 -4.57 0.42 16.02
N ILE A 103 -5.39 0.60 14.98
CA ILE A 103 -6.51 1.55 15.00
C ILE A 103 -7.52 1.15 16.09
N VAL A 104 -7.90 -0.12 16.19
CA VAL A 104 -8.84 -0.57 17.23
C VAL A 104 -8.26 -0.37 18.63
N ARG A 105 -6.97 -0.62 18.82
CA ARG A 105 -6.26 -0.39 20.09
C ARG A 105 -6.23 1.10 20.46
N SER A 106 -5.93 1.98 19.51
CA SER A 106 -5.75 3.42 19.73
C SER A 106 -7.07 4.18 19.85
N LEU A 107 -8.05 3.89 18.99
CA LEU A 107 -9.32 4.62 18.89
C LEU A 107 -10.49 3.92 19.57
N GLY A 108 -10.45 2.60 19.69
CA GLY A 108 -11.60 1.81 20.12
C GLY A 108 -12.64 1.70 19.00
N ARG A 109 -13.39 0.59 19.01
CA ARG A 109 -14.33 0.28 17.93
C ARG A 109 -15.46 1.31 17.80
N LYS A 110 -15.91 1.90 18.92
CA LYS A 110 -17.00 2.88 18.91
C LYS A 110 -16.60 4.13 18.13
N GLU A 111 -15.37 4.61 18.35
CA GLU A 111 -14.85 5.80 17.68
C GLU A 111 -14.53 5.53 16.20
N ILE A 112 -13.99 4.35 15.88
CA ILE A 112 -13.80 3.96 14.48
C ILE A 112 -15.12 4.05 13.71
N ILE A 113 -16.21 3.51 14.28
CA ILE A 113 -17.53 3.51 13.64
C ILE A 113 -18.07 4.94 13.45
N SER A 114 -17.83 5.88 14.39
CA SER A 114 -18.20 7.29 14.18
C SER A 114 -17.36 7.93 13.07
N LEU A 115 -16.06 7.64 13.02
CA LEU A 115 -15.12 8.20 12.05
C LEU A 115 -15.24 7.59 10.65
N MET A 116 -15.84 6.41 10.48
CA MET A 116 -16.03 5.75 9.18
C MET A 116 -16.78 6.60 8.13
N LYS A 117 -17.53 7.62 8.58
CA LYS A 117 -18.25 8.55 7.70
C LYS A 117 -17.45 9.81 7.37
N GLU A 118 -16.34 10.05 8.06
CA GLU A 118 -15.57 11.30 8.03
C GLU A 118 -14.07 11.00 7.89
N PRO A 119 -13.59 10.63 6.68
CA PRO A 119 -12.19 10.23 6.44
C PRO A 119 -11.15 11.27 6.90
N GLU A 120 -11.49 12.55 6.82
CA GLU A 120 -10.62 13.64 7.27
C GLU A 120 -10.46 13.66 8.79
N LYS A 121 -11.54 13.40 9.56
CA LYS A 121 -11.44 13.32 11.02
C LYS A 121 -10.66 12.10 11.46
N MET A 122 -10.78 10.99 10.72
CA MET A 122 -10.03 9.78 11.01
C MET A 122 -8.52 10.02 11.01
N TYR A 123 -8.01 10.76 10.02
CA TYR A 123 -6.59 11.15 9.98
C TYR A 123 -6.13 11.86 11.25
N ASN A 124 -6.92 12.80 11.78
CA ASN A 124 -6.55 13.60 12.95
C ASN A 124 -6.53 12.77 14.25
N GLU A 125 -7.28 11.67 14.28
CA GLU A 125 -7.37 10.79 15.43
C GLU A 125 -6.31 9.67 15.40
N LEU A 126 -5.75 9.34 14.23
CA LEU A 126 -4.70 8.32 14.11
C LEU A 126 -3.45 8.68 14.94
N PRO A 127 -2.79 7.69 15.56
CA PRO A 127 -1.56 7.93 16.31
C PRO A 127 -0.49 8.63 15.47
N ALA A 128 0.12 9.67 16.01
CA ALA A 128 1.10 10.49 15.30
C ALA A 128 2.47 9.82 15.16
N ASP A 129 2.76 8.87 16.05
CA ASP A 129 4.03 8.19 16.25
C ASP A 129 4.01 6.72 15.80
N SER A 130 2.90 6.24 15.26
CA SER A 130 2.82 4.89 14.70
C SER A 130 3.49 4.85 13.33
N ASP A 131 4.39 3.88 13.17
CA ASP A 131 5.16 3.54 11.96
C ASP A 131 5.33 2.01 12.01
N LEU A 132 4.31 1.30 11.52
CA LEU A 132 4.14 -0.15 11.75
C LEU A 132 5.15 -1.00 10.99
N ASP A 133 5.66 -0.52 9.86
CA ASP A 133 6.63 -1.21 9.02
C ASP A 133 8.07 -0.69 9.13
N GLU A 134 8.28 0.33 9.96
CA GLU A 134 9.56 0.96 10.31
C GLU A 134 10.31 1.54 9.09
N ASP A 135 9.57 1.94 8.05
CA ASP A 135 10.13 2.58 6.88
C ASP A 135 10.49 4.06 7.12
N GLY A 136 10.01 4.63 8.23
CA GLY A 136 10.24 6.01 8.66
C GLY A 136 9.17 7.01 8.22
N VAL A 137 8.09 6.54 7.59
CA VAL A 137 6.89 7.30 7.27
C VAL A 137 5.80 6.93 8.28
N PRO A 138 5.23 7.88 9.02
CA PRO A 138 4.17 7.56 9.97
C PRO A 138 2.91 7.02 9.28
N ASP A 139 2.23 6.03 9.88
CA ASP A 139 1.03 5.38 9.33
C ASP A 139 -0.09 6.38 8.98
N ARG A 140 -0.21 7.46 9.78
CA ARG A 140 -1.20 8.52 9.50
C ARG A 140 -0.91 9.27 8.20
N GLU A 141 0.36 9.43 7.84
CA GLU A 141 0.79 10.08 6.61
C GLU A 141 0.56 9.15 5.43
N GLU A 142 0.83 7.86 5.62
CA GLU A 142 0.51 6.82 4.64
C GLU A 142 -0.98 6.69 4.37
N TYR A 143 -1.82 6.84 5.41
CA TYR A 143 -3.27 6.95 5.24
C TYR A 143 -3.67 8.11 4.32
N LEU A 144 -2.97 9.25 4.39
CA LEU A 144 -3.22 10.40 3.50
C LEU A 144 -2.66 10.21 2.11
N ASP A 145 -1.47 9.61 2.01
CA ASP A 145 -0.80 9.33 0.75
C ASP A 145 -1.49 8.17 -0.01
N GLY A 146 -2.32 7.39 0.68
CA GLY A 146 -2.98 6.22 0.13
C GLY A 146 -2.07 5.01 0.03
N THR A 147 -1.04 4.93 0.86
CA THR A 147 -0.08 3.82 0.88
C THR A 147 -0.48 2.80 1.94
N ASP A 148 0.26 1.69 1.99
CA ASP A 148 -0.04 0.54 2.85
C ASP A 148 0.85 0.59 4.11
N PRO A 149 0.31 0.89 5.31
CA PRO A 149 1.10 1.07 6.53
C PRO A 149 1.77 -0.20 7.07
N THR A 150 1.56 -1.33 6.40
CA THR A 150 2.15 -2.61 6.80
C THR A 150 3.24 -3.06 5.82
N ASN A 151 3.53 -2.25 4.80
CA ASN A 151 4.47 -2.58 3.75
C ASN A 151 5.46 -1.46 3.47
N ARG A 152 6.68 -1.66 4.00
CA ARG A 152 7.83 -0.75 3.94
C ARG A 152 8.31 -0.27 2.56
N TYR A 153 7.68 -0.76 1.50
CA TYR A 153 8.01 -0.43 0.10
C TYR A 153 6.87 0.35 -0.59
N HIS A 154 5.78 0.63 0.11
CA HIS A 154 4.57 1.22 -0.46
C HIS A 154 4.48 2.73 -0.27
N ALA A 155 5.21 3.32 0.69
CA ALA A 155 5.23 4.77 0.89
C ALA A 155 5.72 5.54 -0.35
N ALA A 156 5.45 6.86 -0.38
CA ALA A 156 5.76 7.69 -1.52
C ALA A 156 7.25 7.59 -1.94
N PRO A 157 7.58 7.35 -3.23
CA PRO A 157 8.95 7.02 -3.66
C PRO A 157 10.00 8.06 -3.26
N LEU A 158 9.67 9.35 -3.35
CA LEU A 158 10.58 10.43 -2.95
C LEU A 158 10.79 10.49 -1.43
N LYS A 159 9.74 10.23 -0.63
CA LYS A 159 9.86 10.18 0.83
C LYS A 159 10.77 9.03 1.24
N LEU A 160 10.52 7.83 0.71
CA LEU A 160 11.38 6.66 0.93
C LEU A 160 12.82 6.90 0.51
N PHE A 161 13.05 7.54 -0.64
CA PHE A 161 14.40 7.88 -1.09
C PHE A 161 15.10 8.82 -0.09
N LEU A 162 14.44 9.90 0.33
CA LEU A 162 15.03 10.87 1.26
C LEU A 162 15.29 10.26 2.65
N ILE A 163 14.37 9.45 3.15
CA ILE A 163 14.54 8.74 4.43
C ILE A 163 15.71 7.77 4.34
N ASN A 164 15.77 6.94 3.30
CA ASN A 164 16.88 6.01 3.10
C ASN A 164 18.22 6.72 2.89
N LEU A 165 18.23 7.86 2.20
CA LEU A 165 19.43 8.69 2.02
C LEU A 165 19.92 9.26 3.36
N ASN A 166 19.02 9.77 4.19
CA ASN A 166 19.37 10.28 5.52
C ASN A 166 19.81 9.14 6.46
N ARG A 167 19.14 7.99 6.42
CA ARG A 167 19.47 6.77 7.19
C ARG A 167 20.87 6.26 6.85
N ASN A 168 21.25 6.30 5.57
CA ASN A 168 22.53 5.80 5.07
C ASN A 168 23.57 6.90 4.79
N LYS A 169 23.37 8.14 5.28
CA LYS A 169 24.21 9.29 4.93
C LYS A 169 25.70 9.08 5.21
N VAL A 170 26.04 8.37 6.29
CA VAL A 170 27.43 8.08 6.65
C VAL A 170 28.08 7.18 5.60
N HIS A 171 27.38 6.13 5.17
CA HIS A 171 27.86 5.22 4.11
C HIS A 171 28.02 5.95 2.78
N VAL A 172 27.07 6.82 2.44
CA VAL A 172 27.11 7.64 1.22
C VAL A 172 28.30 8.60 1.24
N ILE A 173 28.54 9.27 2.36
CA ILE A 173 29.70 10.17 2.53
C ILE A 173 31.00 9.38 2.46
N LEU A 174 31.09 8.23 3.12
CA LEU A 174 32.28 7.39 3.10
C LEU A 174 32.58 6.87 1.69
N ALA A 175 31.55 6.45 0.94
CA ALA A 175 31.68 6.05 -0.45
C ALA A 175 32.18 7.21 -1.32
N ALA A 176 31.63 8.41 -1.14
CA ALA A 176 32.11 9.60 -1.84
C ALA A 176 33.59 9.88 -1.53
N VAL A 177 33.98 9.88 -0.25
CA VAL A 177 35.39 10.08 0.17
C VAL A 177 36.31 9.03 -0.43
N ALA A 178 35.89 7.76 -0.45
CA ALA A 178 36.67 6.68 -1.05
C ALA A 178 36.86 6.89 -2.55
N ILE A 179 35.79 7.22 -3.27
CA ILE A 179 35.84 7.52 -4.71
C ILE A 179 36.79 8.69 -4.97
N PHE A 180 36.67 9.79 -4.23
CA PHE A 180 37.56 10.94 -4.40
C PHE A 180 39.02 10.60 -4.08
N SER A 181 39.26 9.85 -3.02
CA SER A 181 40.62 9.46 -2.60
C SER A 181 41.29 8.55 -3.63
N ILE A 182 40.55 7.59 -4.19
CA ILE A 182 41.04 6.69 -5.26
C ILE A 182 41.38 7.50 -6.51
N ASN A 183 40.46 8.36 -6.96
CA ASN A 183 40.70 9.19 -8.14
C ASN A 183 41.88 10.14 -7.94
N PHE A 184 41.98 10.76 -6.77
CA PHE A 184 43.11 11.62 -6.40
C PHE A 184 44.44 10.85 -6.42
N GLY A 185 44.48 9.67 -5.79
CA GLY A 185 45.65 8.79 -5.79
C GLY A 185 46.08 8.36 -7.19
N LEU A 186 45.13 7.99 -8.05
CA LEU A 186 45.40 7.62 -9.45
C LEU A 186 46.01 8.79 -10.25
N VAL A 187 45.45 10.00 -10.12
CA VAL A 187 45.99 11.19 -10.79
C VAL A 187 47.42 11.49 -10.34
N HIS A 188 47.68 11.41 -9.04
CA HIS A 188 49.03 11.62 -8.49
C HIS A 188 50.02 10.54 -8.91
N MET A 189 49.58 9.27 -8.96
CA MET A 189 50.41 8.17 -9.43
C MET A 189 50.81 8.34 -10.90
N ILE A 190 49.86 8.68 -11.77
CA ILE A 190 50.11 8.93 -13.20
C ILE A 190 51.11 10.09 -13.37
N ARG A 191 50.93 11.19 -12.64
CA ARG A 191 51.87 12.32 -12.64
C ARG A 191 53.26 11.92 -12.14
N GLY A 192 53.34 11.08 -11.11
CA GLY A 192 54.61 10.57 -10.61
C GLY A 192 55.36 9.74 -11.66
N ILE A 193 54.65 8.83 -12.34
CA ILE A 193 55.21 8.00 -13.41
C ILE A 193 55.67 8.85 -14.60
N SER A 194 54.91 9.87 -15.01
CA SER A 194 55.28 10.73 -16.13
C SER A 194 56.56 11.53 -15.84
N LEU A 195 56.70 12.09 -14.64
CA LEU A 195 57.90 12.83 -14.23
C LEU A 195 59.16 11.93 -14.19
N LEU A 196 59.01 10.68 -13.73
CA LEU A 196 60.10 9.71 -13.74
C LEU A 196 60.51 9.29 -15.16
N SER A 197 59.54 9.21 -16.08
CA SER A 197 59.78 8.90 -17.49
C SER A 197 60.53 10.02 -18.21
N GLU A 198 60.14 11.27 -17.99
CA GLU A 198 60.81 12.44 -18.57
C GLU A 198 62.25 12.60 -18.07
N LYS A 199 62.52 12.36 -16.79
CA LYS A 199 63.88 12.44 -16.23
C LYS A 199 64.87 11.40 -16.80
N LYS A 200 64.35 10.30 -17.37
CA LYS A 200 65.17 9.20 -17.92
C LYS A 200 65.54 9.42 -19.39
N ARG A 201 64.90 10.36 -20.08
CA ARG A 201 65.29 10.83 -21.41
C ARG A 201 66.30 11.97 -21.31
#